data_AF-A0AAD9NJP5-F1
#
_entry.id   AF-A0AAD9NJP5-F1
#
_cell.length_a   1.000
_cell.length_b   1.000
_cell.length_c   1.000
_cell.angle_alpha   90.00
_cell.angle_beta   90.00
_cell.angle_gamma   90.00
#
_symmetry.space_group_name_H-M   'P 1'
#
loop_
_entity.id
_entity.type
_entity.pdbx_description
1 polymer ?
#
loop_
_entity_poly.entity_id
_entity_poly.type
_entity_poly.pdbx_seq_one_letter_code
_entity_poly.pdbx_strand_id
1 'polypeptide(L)'
;MAGGLVSGHVKLEAFEELARITKPGGYVVVSLRDEVRQTVTEYTDLDRTFAAYVRRGMWEKVSETITENYYMGRDGVVFVFRVQ
;
A
#
# COMPACT_ATOMS: atom_id res chain seq x y z
N MET A 1 8.45 -4.85 -6.79
CA MET A 1 7.13 -4.73 -7.42
C MET A 1 6.59 -3.32 -7.17
N ALA A 2 5.99 -2.69 -8.16
CA ALA A 2 5.35 -1.38 -8.03
C ALA A 2 3.98 -1.41 -8.69
N GLY A 3 2.99 -0.78 -8.07
CA GLY A 3 1.62 -0.72 -8.61
C GLY A 3 0.87 0.52 -8.15
N GLY A 4 0.14 1.13 -9.10
CA GLY A 4 -0.84 2.17 -8.83
C GLY A 4 -2.22 1.55 -8.68
N LEU A 5 -2.88 1.82 -7.57
CA LEU A 5 -4.14 1.23 -7.16
C LEU A 5 -5.26 2.26 -7.23
N VAL A 6 -6.40 1.81 -7.74
CA VAL A 6 -7.64 2.56 -7.78
C VAL A 6 -8.69 1.76 -7.01
N SER A 7 -9.67 2.44 -6.43
CA SER A 7 -10.80 1.83 -5.73
C SER A 7 -11.34 0.60 -6.47
N GLY A 8 -11.56 -0.50 -5.73
CA GLY A 8 -12.17 -1.73 -6.23
C GLY A 8 -11.28 -2.64 -7.11
N HIS A 9 -10.01 -2.32 -7.33
CA HIS A 9 -9.14 -3.11 -8.22
C HIS A 9 -8.45 -4.28 -7.54
N VAL A 10 -8.14 -4.17 -6.25
CA VAL A 10 -7.37 -5.17 -5.49
C VAL A 10 -7.95 -5.28 -4.09
N LYS A 11 -8.17 -6.51 -3.61
CA LYS A 11 -8.61 -6.78 -2.24
C LYS A 11 -7.43 -6.74 -1.27
N LEU A 12 -7.69 -6.48 0.02
CA LEU A 12 -6.62 -6.36 1.03
C LEU A 12 -5.75 -7.62 1.14
N GLU A 13 -6.34 -8.81 0.96
CA GLU A 13 -5.62 -10.08 1.08
C GLU A 13 -4.57 -10.25 -0.03
N ALA A 14 -4.74 -9.58 -1.17
CA ALA A 14 -3.78 -9.66 -2.27
C ALA A 14 -2.43 -9.01 -1.92
N PHE A 15 -2.39 -8.10 -0.94
CA PHE A 15 -1.12 -7.49 -0.50
C PHE A 15 -0.19 -8.51 0.16
N GLU A 16 -0.73 -9.51 0.87
CA GLU A 16 0.07 -10.63 1.39
C GLU A 16 0.71 -11.44 0.26
N GLU A 17 -0.01 -11.65 -0.85
CA GLU A 17 0.55 -12.31 -2.04
C GLU A 17 1.67 -11.50 -2.70
N LEU A 18 1.61 -10.16 -2.67
CA LEU A 18 2.70 -9.32 -3.17
C LEU A 18 3.99 -9.52 -2.36
N ALA A 19 3.87 -9.80 -1.05
CA ALA A 19 4.99 -10.20 -0.21
C ALA A 19 5.60 -11.51 -0.71
N ARG A 20 4.75 -12.54 -0.91
CA ARG A 20 5.17 -13.90 -1.27
C ARG A 20 5.92 -13.96 -2.61
N ILE A 21 5.51 -13.16 -3.59
CA ILE A 21 6.12 -13.15 -4.93
C ILE A 21 7.30 -12.18 -5.06
N THR A 22 7.50 -11.30 -4.09
CA THR A 22 8.64 -10.38 -4.05
C THR A 22 9.78 -11.05 -3.30
N LYS A 23 11.00 -11.04 -3.87
CA LYS A 23 12.16 -11.65 -3.24
C LYS A 23 12.49 -10.98 -1.89
N PRO A 24 13.03 -11.71 -0.90
CA PRO A 24 13.58 -11.12 0.32
C PRO A 24 14.55 -9.97 0.02
N GLY A 25 14.43 -8.88 0.77
CA GLY A 25 15.14 -7.62 0.56
C GLY A 25 14.63 -6.77 -0.61
N GLY A 26 13.70 -7.28 -1.42
CA GLY A 26 13.03 -6.55 -2.49
C GLY A 26 11.97 -5.59 -1.97
N TYR A 27 11.45 -4.73 -2.85
CA TYR A 27 10.52 -3.67 -2.47
C TYR A 27 9.13 -3.87 -3.05
N VAL A 28 8.10 -3.53 -2.28
CA VAL A 28 6.71 -3.38 -2.71
C VAL A 28 6.35 -1.90 -2.59
N VAL A 29 6.02 -1.28 -3.72
CA VAL A 29 5.62 0.13 -3.80
C VAL A 29 4.15 0.21 -4.20
N VAL A 30 3.35 0.89 -3.38
CA VAL A 30 1.89 1.00 -3.54
C VAL A 30 1.53 2.48 -3.58
N SER A 31 0.93 2.94 -4.68
CA SER A 31 0.39 4.30 -4.78
C SER A 31 -1.12 4.31 -4.97
N LEU A 32 -1.81 5.22 -4.30
CA LEU A 32 -3.27 5.42 -4.41
C LEU A 32 -3.62 6.88 -4.09
N ARG A 33 -4.85 7.31 -4.40
CA ARG A 33 -5.37 8.59 -3.89
C ARG A 33 -5.56 8.48 -2.37
N ASP A 34 -5.14 9.48 -1.61
CA ASP A 34 -5.14 9.37 -0.14
C ASP A 34 -6.56 9.22 0.43
N GLU A 35 -7.52 9.91 -0.17
CA GLU A 35 -8.95 9.84 0.19
C GLU A 35 -9.55 8.42 0.13
N VAL A 36 -8.97 7.49 -0.65
CA VAL A 36 -9.59 6.15 -0.78
C VAL A 36 -9.44 5.34 0.50
N ARG A 37 -8.49 5.70 1.39
CA ARG A 37 -8.39 5.11 2.73
C ARG A 37 -9.64 5.38 3.59
N GLN A 38 -10.40 6.42 3.26
CA GLN A 38 -11.58 6.83 4.03
C GLN A 38 -12.89 6.61 3.25
N THR A 39 -12.84 6.70 1.92
CA THR A 39 -14.04 6.70 1.06
C THR A 39 -14.37 5.34 0.47
N VAL A 40 -13.46 4.37 0.53
CA VAL A 40 -13.64 3.01 -0.02
C VAL A 40 -13.63 2.02 1.13
N THR A 41 -14.77 1.37 1.38
CA THR A 41 -14.95 0.43 2.50
C THR A 41 -13.91 -0.68 2.50
N GLU A 42 -13.50 -1.17 1.33
CA GLU A 42 -12.47 -2.20 1.21
C GLU A 42 -11.07 -1.71 1.64
N TYR A 43 -10.83 -0.40 1.68
CA TYR A 43 -9.54 0.20 2.04
C TYR A 43 -9.54 0.94 3.38
N THR A 44 -10.66 0.94 4.12
CA THR A 44 -10.68 1.52 5.47
C THR A 44 -9.76 0.79 6.44
N ASP A 45 -9.48 -0.49 6.19
CA ASP A 45 -8.54 -1.30 6.97
C ASP A 45 -7.13 -1.36 6.36
N LEU A 46 -6.83 -0.58 5.32
CA LEU A 46 -5.54 -0.64 4.59
C LEU A 46 -4.34 -0.38 5.51
N ASP A 47 -4.37 0.73 6.25
CA ASP A 47 -3.28 1.11 7.16
C ASP A 47 -3.08 0.08 8.27
N ARG A 48 -4.20 -0.43 8.80
CA ARG A 48 -4.19 -1.48 9.83
C ARG A 48 -3.59 -2.79 9.30
N THR A 49 -3.94 -3.15 8.07
CA THR A 49 -3.44 -4.34 7.38
C THR A 49 -1.94 -4.24 7.14
N PHE A 50 -1.46 -3.11 6.60
CA PHE A 50 -0.03 -2.88 6.42
C PHE A 50 0.74 -2.88 7.75
N ALA A 51 0.18 -2.25 8.80
CA ALA A 51 0.77 -2.31 10.14
C ALA A 51 0.84 -3.74 10.70
N ALA A 52 -0.13 -4.61 10.38
CA ALA A 52 -0.10 -6.01 10.78
C ALA A 52 1.00 -6.79 10.05
N TYR A 53 1.20 -6.57 8.75
CA TYR A 53 2.31 -7.20 8.00
C TYR A 53 3.68 -6.75 8.51
N VAL A 54 3.82 -5.47 8.87
CA VAL A 54 5.06 -4.97 9.48
C VAL A 54 5.30 -5.63 10.83
N ARG A 55 4.27 -5.73 11.68
CA ARG A 55 4.38 -6.36 13.00
C ARG A 55 4.67 -7.87 12.94
N ARG A 56 4.18 -8.56 11.90
CA ARG A 56 4.49 -9.96 11.62
C ARG A 56 5.91 -10.18 11.07
N GLY A 57 6.66 -9.10 10.84
CA GLY A 57 7.99 -9.17 10.25
C GLY A 57 7.98 -9.57 8.77
N MET A 58 6.84 -9.48 8.08
CA MET A 58 6.78 -9.76 6.65
C MET A 58 7.40 -8.61 5.87
N TRP A 59 7.04 -7.39 6.26
CA TRP A 59 7.47 -6.15 5.62
C TRP A 59 8.18 -5.23 6.63
N GLU A 60 9.05 -4.39 6.12
CA GLU A 60 9.57 -3.20 6.80
C GLU A 60 9.00 -1.98 6.09
N LYS A 61 8.44 -1.03 6.84
CA LYS A 61 7.95 0.23 6.26
C LYS A 61 9.13 1.17 6.05
N VAL A 62 9.48 1.40 4.80
CA VAL A 62 10.61 2.26 4.40
C VAL A 62 10.17 3.72 4.33
N SER A 63 9.02 3.98 3.69
CA SER A 63 8.43 5.30 3.65
C SER A 63 6.92 5.27 3.44
N GLU A 64 6.28 6.36 3.83
CA GLU A 64 4.94 6.75 3.42
C GLU A 64 5.01 8.24 3.06
N THR A 65 4.59 8.59 1.86
CA THR A 65 4.75 9.96 1.36
C THR A 65 3.47 10.43 0.71
N ILE A 66 2.95 11.56 1.19
CA ILE A 66 1.86 12.26 0.54
C ILE A 66 2.40 12.95 -0.72
N THR A 67 1.73 12.72 -1.84
CA THR A 67 2.00 13.37 -3.13
C THR A 67 0.86 14.34 -3.41
N GLU A 68 1.14 15.63 -3.29
CA GLU A 68 0.15 16.68 -3.55
C GLU A 68 -0.34 16.64 -5.00
N ASN A 69 -1.63 16.93 -5.22
CA ASN A 69 -2.24 17.00 -6.56
C ASN A 69 -2.01 15.75 -7.43
N TYR A 70 -1.91 14.57 -6.81
CA TYR A 70 -1.65 13.29 -7.46
C TYR A 70 -2.60 12.97 -8.62
N TYR A 71 -3.91 13.23 -8.47
CA TYR A 71 -4.89 13.01 -9.54
C TYR A 71 -6.07 13.97 -9.44
N MET A 72 -6.29 14.77 -10.49
CA MET A 72 -7.44 15.69 -10.60
C MET A 72 -7.60 16.61 -9.38
N GLY A 73 -6.49 17.16 -8.88
CA GLY A 73 -6.47 18.04 -7.71
C GLY A 73 -6.66 17.34 -6.37
N ARG A 74 -6.58 16.00 -6.34
CA ARG A 74 -6.65 15.19 -5.12
C ARG A 74 -5.27 14.63 -4.78
N ASP A 75 -4.96 14.61 -3.50
CA ASP A 75 -3.69 14.09 -3.01
C ASP A 75 -3.63 12.57 -3.12
N GLY A 76 -2.40 12.08 -3.23
CA GLY A 76 -2.07 10.67 -3.25
C GLY A 76 -1.18 10.31 -2.07
N VAL A 77 -1.05 9.02 -1.84
CA VAL A 77 -0.03 8.46 -0.97
C VAL A 77 0.75 7.39 -1.73
N VAL A 78 2.06 7.40 -1.53
CA VAL A 78 2.96 6.33 -1.93
C VAL A 78 3.51 5.66 -0.68
N PHE A 79 3.26 4.37 -0.54
CA PHE A 79 3.90 3.51 0.45
C PHE A 79 5.06 2.76 -0.19
N VAL A 80 6.17 2.67 0.54
CA VAL A 80 7.31 1.83 0.19
C VAL A 80 7.57 0.87 1.33
N PHE A 81 7.48 -0.42 1.01
CA PHE A 81 7.79 -1.51 1.92
C PHE A 81 8.96 -2.33 1.39
N ARG A 82 9.81 -2.81 2.29
CA ARG A 82 10.85 -3.79 2.00
C ARG A 82 10.43 -5.16 2.54
N VAL A 83 10.41 -6.17 1.68
CA VAL A 83 10.09 -7.55 2.07
C VAL A 83 11.25 -8.16 2.82
N GLN A 84 10.95 -8.86 3.91
CA GLN A 84 11.94 -9.54 4.75
C GLN A 84 12.16 -10.99 4.30
#